data_AF-A0A150N6J3-F1
#
_entry.id   AF-A0A150N6J3-F1
#
_cell.length_a   1.000
_cell.length_b   1.000
_cell.length_c   1.000
_cell.angle_alpha   90.00
_cell.angle_beta   90.00
_cell.angle_gamma   90.00
#
_symmetry.space_group_name_H-M   'P 1'
#
loop_
_entity.id
_entity.type
_entity.pdbx_description
1 polymer ?
#
loop_
_entity_poly.entity_id
_entity_poly.type
_entity_poly.pdbx_seq_one_letter_code
_entity_poly.pdbx_strand_id
1 'polypeptide(L)'
;MAIVSPKGDGPRVTAATIGRVVDMGLADPFNMGGAMAPAAVDTIEAHLRDMQIDASYYDLIVTGDLGRIGRQVSLDLLRQHGIDIDEERYQDCGLLIYRDGQPVLSGASGAACSAVVVYGHLIKRMRRGELKRILAVATGALLSPLSFQQNETIPCIAHAVAIEYGGEA
;
A
#
# COMPACT_ATOMS: atom_id res chain seq x y z
N MET A 1 2.35 -2.67 18.50
CA MET A 1 0.99 -3.18 18.82
C MET A 1 0.02 -2.03 18.67
N ALA A 2 -1.07 -2.24 17.93
CA ALA A 2 -2.17 -1.29 17.79
C ALA A 2 -3.45 -1.98 18.27
N ILE A 3 -4.34 -1.22 18.91
CA ILE A 3 -5.65 -1.70 19.38
C ILE A 3 -6.68 -0.79 18.75
N VAL A 4 -7.73 -1.38 18.17
CA VAL A 4 -8.87 -0.65 17.62
C VAL A 4 -9.99 -0.65 18.65
N SER A 5 -10.53 0.53 18.93
CA SER A 5 -11.60 0.75 19.92
C SER A 5 -12.56 1.81 19.39
N PRO A 6 -13.86 1.76 19.72
CA PRO A 6 -14.81 2.82 19.38
C PRO A 6 -14.47 4.19 19.98
N LYS A 7 -13.61 4.23 21.02
CA LYS A 7 -13.19 5.46 21.70
C LYS A 7 -11.69 5.44 22.00
N GLY A 8 -11.06 6.61 21.92
CA GLY A 8 -9.68 6.87 22.29
C GLY A 8 -9.13 8.14 21.62
N ASP A 9 -7.93 8.54 22.02
CA ASP A 9 -7.27 9.80 21.57
C ASP A 9 -6.27 9.58 20.43
N GLY A 10 -6.23 8.38 19.87
CA GLY A 10 -5.32 8.00 18.78
C GLY A 10 -5.85 8.37 17.39
N PRO A 11 -5.05 8.10 16.34
CA PRO A 11 -5.55 8.12 14.97
C PRO A 11 -6.76 7.22 14.78
N ARG A 12 -7.68 7.68 13.96
CA ARG A 12 -8.97 7.06 13.67
C ARG A 12 -8.90 6.35 12.33
N VAL A 13 -9.47 5.15 12.27
CA VAL A 13 -9.76 4.52 10.99
C VAL A 13 -11.06 5.15 10.48
N THR A 14 -11.01 5.85 9.35
CA THR A 14 -12.17 6.58 8.79
C THR A 14 -12.85 5.82 7.66
N ALA A 15 -12.09 5.02 6.91
CA ALA A 15 -12.61 4.18 5.84
C ALA A 15 -11.71 2.96 5.61
N ALA A 16 -12.27 1.94 4.97
CA ALA A 16 -11.53 0.81 4.45
C ALA A 16 -12.10 0.39 3.10
N THR A 17 -11.22 -0.02 2.18
CA THR A 17 -11.61 -0.57 0.88
C THR A 17 -11.09 -1.98 0.78
N ILE A 18 -12.03 -2.93 0.66
CA ILE A 18 -11.73 -4.33 0.42
C ILE A 18 -11.50 -4.48 -1.08
N GLY A 19 -10.24 -4.55 -1.50
CA GLY A 19 -9.91 -4.81 -2.89
C GLY A 19 -10.31 -6.21 -3.36
N ARG A 20 -10.26 -6.38 -4.67
CA ARG A 20 -10.58 -7.61 -5.38
C ARG A 20 -9.30 -8.24 -5.92
N VAL A 21 -9.39 -9.51 -6.30
CA VAL A 21 -8.30 -10.19 -7.00
C VAL A 21 -8.11 -9.56 -8.38
N VAL A 22 -6.86 -9.26 -8.71
CA VAL A 22 -6.41 -8.77 -10.01
C VAL A 22 -5.30 -9.69 -10.51
N ASP A 23 -5.44 -10.17 -11.74
CA ASP A 23 -4.45 -11.01 -12.42
C ASP A 23 -4.26 -10.46 -13.83
N MET A 24 -3.03 -10.00 -14.12
CA MET A 24 -2.64 -9.44 -15.42
C MET A 24 -1.78 -10.43 -16.22
N GLY A 25 -1.77 -11.71 -15.86
CA GLY A 25 -1.07 -12.76 -16.60
C GLY A 25 0.42 -12.88 -16.28
N LEU A 26 0.90 -12.27 -15.20
CA LEU A 26 2.29 -12.43 -14.77
C LEU A 26 2.49 -13.79 -14.10
N ALA A 27 3.52 -14.53 -14.53
CA ALA A 27 3.88 -15.84 -13.98
C ALA A 27 5.31 -15.88 -13.39
N ASP A 28 6.09 -14.80 -13.52
CA ASP A 28 7.46 -14.73 -12.99
C ASP A 28 7.46 -14.48 -11.47
N PRO A 29 7.87 -15.46 -10.64
CA PRO A 29 7.90 -15.33 -9.18
C PRO A 29 8.94 -14.32 -8.68
N PHE A 30 9.89 -13.88 -9.52
CA PHE A 30 10.91 -12.91 -9.15
C PHE A 30 10.47 -11.46 -9.42
N ASN A 31 9.31 -11.26 -10.07
CA ASN A 31 8.73 -9.95 -10.35
C ASN A 31 7.42 -9.69 -9.58
N MET A 32 7.43 -9.94 -8.27
CA MET A 32 6.24 -9.75 -7.42
C MET A 32 5.77 -8.30 -7.36
N GLY A 33 6.70 -7.33 -7.33
CA GLY A 33 6.34 -5.92 -7.34
C GLY A 33 5.52 -5.55 -8.57
N GLY A 34 5.94 -6.00 -9.75
CA GLY A 34 5.20 -5.79 -10.99
C GLY A 34 3.85 -6.51 -11.01
N ALA A 35 3.77 -7.73 -10.46
CA ALA A 35 2.53 -8.50 -10.38
C ALA A 35 1.48 -7.87 -9.44
N MET A 36 1.93 -7.29 -8.31
CA MET A 36 1.05 -6.70 -7.30
C MET A 36 0.63 -5.25 -7.61
N ALA A 37 1.41 -4.51 -8.41
CA ALA A 37 1.15 -3.12 -8.73
C ALA A 37 -0.29 -2.86 -9.27
N PRO A 38 -0.84 -3.66 -10.20
CA PRO A 38 -2.22 -3.49 -10.68
C PRO A 38 -3.27 -3.65 -9.58
N ALA A 39 -3.09 -4.57 -8.63
CA ALA A 39 -4.02 -4.76 -7.51
C ALA A 39 -4.02 -3.56 -6.56
N ALA A 40 -2.84 -2.96 -6.33
CA ALA A 40 -2.70 -1.72 -5.57
C ALA A 40 -3.41 -0.56 -6.27
N VAL A 41 -3.20 -0.38 -7.58
CA VAL A 41 -3.85 0.67 -8.39
C VAL A 41 -5.36 0.52 -8.37
N ASP A 42 -5.89 -0.68 -8.63
CA ASP A 42 -7.33 -0.96 -8.62
C ASP A 42 -7.98 -0.60 -7.27
N THR A 43 -7.31 -0.94 -6.17
CA THR A 43 -7.82 -0.65 -4.83
C THR A 43 -7.75 0.84 -4.51
N ILE A 44 -6.68 1.54 -4.90
CA ILE A 44 -6.55 2.99 -4.71
C ILE A 44 -7.59 3.74 -5.53
N GLU A 45 -7.76 3.40 -6.80
CA GLU A 45 -8.75 4.00 -7.69
C GLU A 45 -10.18 3.80 -7.15
N ALA A 46 -10.50 2.56 -6.74
CA ALA A 46 -11.79 2.27 -6.13
C ALA A 46 -12.00 3.08 -4.85
N HIS A 47 -10.99 3.17 -3.98
CA HIS A 47 -11.08 3.95 -2.74
C HIS A 47 -11.37 5.42 -3.01
N LEU A 48 -10.59 6.06 -3.89
CA LEU A 48 -10.74 7.48 -4.24
C LEU A 48 -12.10 7.78 -4.86
N ARG A 49 -12.54 6.94 -5.81
CA ARG A 49 -13.85 7.05 -6.45
C ARG A 49 -15.00 6.90 -5.45
N ASP A 50 -14.96 5.86 -4.63
CA ASP A 50 -16.06 5.51 -3.73
C ASP A 50 -16.19 6.52 -2.57
N MET A 51 -15.06 7.09 -2.13
CA MET A 51 -15.03 8.17 -1.13
C MET A 51 -15.25 9.57 -1.76
N GLN A 52 -15.29 9.68 -3.09
CA GLN A 52 -15.42 10.93 -3.84
C GLN A 52 -14.35 11.97 -3.46
N ILE A 53 -13.10 11.52 -3.35
CA ILE A 53 -11.94 12.34 -2.99
C ILE A 53 -10.82 12.17 -4.01
N ASP A 54 -9.99 13.20 -4.16
CA ASP A 54 -8.75 13.12 -4.94
C ASP A 54 -7.59 12.58 -4.10
N ALA A 55 -6.54 12.06 -4.76
CA ALA A 55 -5.34 11.56 -4.07
C ALA A 55 -4.67 12.62 -3.18
N SER A 56 -4.82 13.91 -3.53
CA SER A 56 -4.32 15.05 -2.75
C SER A 56 -4.99 15.22 -1.38
N TYR A 57 -6.11 14.53 -1.14
CA TYR A 57 -6.72 14.43 0.18
C TYR A 57 -5.77 13.80 1.20
N TYR A 58 -4.94 12.84 0.78
CA TYR A 58 -3.99 12.18 1.67
C TYR A 58 -2.65 12.94 1.70
N ASP A 59 -2.08 13.07 2.89
CA ASP A 59 -0.71 13.57 3.05
C ASP A 59 0.31 12.50 2.62
N LEU A 60 -0.09 11.21 2.70
CA LEU A 60 0.70 10.07 2.29
C LEU A 60 -0.20 8.90 1.85
N ILE A 61 -0.01 8.39 0.65
CA ILE A 61 -0.48 7.07 0.22
C ILE A 61 0.71 6.13 0.32
N VAL A 62 0.58 5.07 1.12
CA VAL A 62 1.67 4.12 1.38
C VAL A 62 1.27 2.70 1.00
N THR A 63 2.04 2.06 0.11
CA THR A 63 1.86 0.66 -0.26
C THR A 63 2.62 -0.29 0.67
N GLY A 64 2.19 -1.55 0.69
CA GLY A 64 2.70 -2.55 1.62
C GLY A 64 4.11 -3.04 1.29
N ASP A 65 4.29 -3.60 0.10
CA ASP A 65 5.54 -4.25 -0.27
C ASP A 65 5.73 -4.40 -1.79
N LEU A 66 5.36 -3.36 -2.53
CA LEU A 66 5.64 -3.31 -3.96
C LEU A 66 7.14 -3.22 -4.26
N GLY A 67 7.92 -2.70 -3.31
CA GLY A 67 9.33 -2.37 -3.50
C GLY A 67 9.54 -1.34 -4.62
N ARG A 68 10.79 -1.19 -5.06
CA ARG A 68 11.17 -0.16 -6.05
C ARG A 68 10.47 -0.35 -7.38
N ILE A 69 10.43 -1.60 -7.87
CA ILE A 69 9.84 -1.93 -9.18
C ILE A 69 8.34 -1.73 -9.14
N GLY A 70 7.65 -2.37 -8.19
CA GLY A 70 6.19 -2.30 -8.12
C GLY A 70 5.69 -0.89 -7.84
N ARG A 71 6.37 -0.11 -6.98
CA ARG A 71 6.01 1.29 -6.72
C ARG A 71 6.08 2.13 -8.00
N GLN A 72 7.13 1.95 -8.80
CA GLN A 72 7.26 2.70 -10.06
C GLN A 72 6.14 2.32 -11.02
N VAL A 73 5.90 1.02 -11.20
CA VAL A 73 4.84 0.52 -12.08
C VAL A 73 3.46 1.01 -11.64
N SER A 74 3.14 0.96 -10.34
CA SER A 74 1.86 1.42 -9.84
C SER A 74 1.67 2.92 -9.97
N LEU A 75 2.73 3.72 -9.76
CA LEU A 75 2.68 5.17 -9.98
C LEU A 75 2.41 5.51 -11.46
N ASP A 76 3.07 4.81 -12.38
CA ASP A 76 2.87 5.00 -13.82
C ASP A 76 1.46 4.58 -14.25
N LEU A 77 0.93 3.48 -13.71
CA LEU A 77 -0.45 3.03 -13.95
C LEU A 77 -1.48 4.04 -13.41
N LEU A 78 -1.29 4.56 -12.19
CA LEU A 78 -2.17 5.58 -11.61
C LEU A 78 -2.23 6.83 -12.51
N ARG A 79 -1.08 7.29 -13.01
CA ARG A 79 -0.99 8.41 -13.96
C ARG A 79 -1.69 8.10 -15.28
N GLN A 80 -1.55 6.89 -15.82
CA GLN A 80 -2.26 6.45 -17.04
C GLN A 80 -3.78 6.44 -16.83
N HIS A 81 -4.25 6.15 -15.62
CA HIS A 81 -5.68 6.19 -15.26
C HIS A 81 -6.18 7.60 -14.92
N GLY A 82 -5.34 8.63 -15.09
CA GLY A 82 -5.69 10.03 -14.83
C GLY A 82 -5.65 10.42 -13.35
N ILE A 83 -5.06 9.59 -12.49
CA ILE A 83 -4.87 9.89 -11.07
C ILE A 83 -3.46 10.43 -10.89
N ASP A 84 -3.33 11.75 -10.83
CA ASP A 84 -2.04 12.39 -10.56
C ASP A 84 -1.72 12.36 -9.07
N ILE A 85 -0.53 11.84 -8.75
CA ILE A 85 -0.05 11.68 -7.38
C ILE A 85 1.38 12.18 -7.32
N ASP A 86 1.63 13.08 -6.36
CA ASP A 86 2.96 13.52 -6.01
C ASP A 86 3.81 12.31 -5.59
N GLU A 87 4.93 12.12 -6.28
CA GLU A 87 5.82 10.99 -6.06
C GLU A 87 6.35 10.94 -4.61
N GLU A 88 6.57 12.09 -3.98
CA GLU A 88 7.03 12.15 -2.59
C GLU A 88 5.95 11.69 -1.60
N ARG A 89 4.67 11.83 -1.98
CA ARG A 89 3.50 11.40 -1.20
C ARG A 89 3.05 9.97 -1.52
N TYR A 90 3.68 9.32 -2.49
CA TYR A 90 3.45 7.92 -2.83
C TYR A 90 4.66 7.08 -2.41
N GLN A 91 4.58 6.41 -1.26
CA GLN A 91 5.71 5.67 -0.70
C GLN A 91 5.37 4.18 -0.55
N ASP A 92 6.39 3.36 -0.33
CA ASP A 92 6.23 1.93 -0.11
C ASP A 92 6.91 1.52 1.21
N CYS A 93 6.24 0.72 2.03
CA CYS A 93 6.80 0.30 3.32
C CYS A 93 8.10 -0.50 3.12
N GLY A 94 8.20 -1.27 2.03
CA GLY A 94 9.40 -2.04 1.69
C GLY A 94 10.61 -1.16 1.38
N LEU A 95 10.39 0.09 1.00
CA LEU A 95 11.44 1.09 0.78
C LEU A 95 11.74 1.91 2.05
N LEU A 96 10.76 2.08 2.94
CA LEU A 96 10.92 2.87 4.17
C LEU A 96 11.63 2.12 5.31
N ILE A 97 11.57 0.80 5.31
CA ILE A 97 12.07 -0.02 6.43
C ILE A 97 13.59 -0.16 6.45
N TYR A 98 14.25 -0.05 5.29
CA TYR A 98 15.70 -0.19 5.16
C TYR A 98 16.36 1.13 4.81
N ARG A 99 17.65 1.25 5.15
CA ARG A 99 18.50 2.38 4.76
C ARG A 99 19.17 2.09 3.43
N ASP A 100 19.50 3.16 2.72
CA ASP A 100 20.34 3.07 1.52
C ASP A 100 21.68 2.37 1.83
N GLY A 101 22.12 1.53 0.89
CA GLY A 101 23.35 0.74 0.99
C GLY A 101 23.21 -0.61 1.70
N GLN A 102 22.06 -0.94 2.29
CA GLN A 102 21.80 -2.30 2.77
C GLN A 102 21.52 -3.25 1.57
N PRO A 103 21.98 -4.51 1.61
CA PRO A 103 21.85 -5.46 0.50
C PRO A 103 20.43 -6.05 0.40
N VAL A 104 19.43 -5.22 0.12
CA VAL A 104 17.98 -5.55 0.19
C VAL A 104 17.29 -5.61 -1.17
N LEU A 105 18.06 -5.76 -2.26
CA LEU A 105 17.56 -5.83 -3.63
C LEU A 105 16.55 -4.70 -3.93
N SER A 106 15.30 -5.04 -4.26
CA SER A 106 14.24 -4.09 -4.60
C SER A 106 13.50 -3.49 -3.39
N GLY A 107 13.76 -3.98 -2.17
CA GLY A 107 13.04 -3.57 -0.95
C GLY A 107 12.58 -4.77 -0.11
N ALA A 108 11.97 -4.49 1.04
CA ALA A 108 11.37 -5.52 1.88
C ALA A 108 10.01 -6.01 1.35
N SER A 109 9.63 -7.22 1.75
CA SER A 109 8.31 -7.78 1.49
C SER A 109 7.83 -8.67 2.63
N GLY A 110 6.53 -8.99 2.61
CA GLY A 110 5.87 -9.88 3.55
C GLY A 110 4.97 -9.14 4.54
N ALA A 111 4.10 -9.91 5.20
CA ALA A 111 3.04 -9.39 6.07
C ALA A 111 3.54 -8.48 7.21
N ALA A 112 4.77 -8.67 7.68
CA ALA A 112 5.36 -7.83 8.72
C ALA A 112 5.77 -6.44 8.19
N CYS A 113 6.12 -6.31 6.91
CA CYS A 113 6.68 -5.08 6.33
C CYS A 113 5.72 -3.89 6.50
N SER A 114 4.51 -4.03 5.97
CA SER A 114 3.47 -3.01 6.07
C SER A 114 3.09 -2.74 7.53
N ALA A 115 2.93 -3.79 8.34
CA ALA A 115 2.53 -3.67 9.73
C ALA A 115 3.55 -2.90 10.59
N VAL A 116 4.85 -3.23 10.49
CA VAL A 116 5.88 -2.59 11.33
C VAL A 116 6.15 -1.15 10.89
N VAL A 117 6.07 -0.85 9.59
CA VAL A 117 6.24 0.53 9.11
C VAL A 117 5.04 1.38 9.49
N VAL A 118 3.81 0.92 9.22
CA VAL A 118 2.60 1.67 9.56
C VAL A 118 2.54 1.90 11.07
N TYR A 119 2.56 0.83 11.89
CA TYR A 119 2.38 0.97 13.34
C TYR A 119 3.61 1.51 14.06
N GLY A 120 4.82 1.17 13.59
CA GLY A 120 6.07 1.50 14.25
C GLY A 120 6.65 2.86 13.85
N HIS A 121 6.37 3.34 12.64
CA HIS A 121 6.90 4.59 12.10
C HIS A 121 5.80 5.59 11.78
N LEU A 122 4.86 5.28 10.89
CA LEU A 122 3.90 6.26 10.36
C LEU A 122 2.90 6.75 11.41
N ILE A 123 2.31 5.85 12.22
CA ILE A 123 1.43 6.25 13.32
C ILE A 123 2.14 7.15 14.33
N LYS A 124 3.45 6.98 14.55
CA LYS A 124 4.23 7.88 15.41
C LYS A 124 4.42 9.25 14.77
N ARG A 125 4.64 9.32 13.46
CA ARG A 125 4.68 10.58 12.70
C ARG A 125 3.36 11.33 12.79
N MET A 126 2.24 10.61 12.69
CA MET A 126 0.90 11.20 12.86
C MET A 126 0.71 11.80 14.26
N ARG A 127 1.10 11.07 15.31
CA ARG A 127 1.05 11.57 16.70
C ARG A 127 1.93 12.80 16.94
N ARG A 128 2.98 13.00 16.15
CA ARG A 128 3.83 14.20 16.18
C ARG A 128 3.27 15.35 15.34
N GLY A 129 2.15 15.16 14.65
CA GLY A 129 1.52 16.16 13.80
C GLY A 129 2.17 16.31 12.41
N GLU A 130 3.09 15.42 12.03
CA GLU A 130 3.77 15.46 10.73
C GLU A 130 2.89 14.96 9.58
N LEU A 131 1.94 14.09 9.89
CA LEU A 131 0.98 13.49 8.95
C LEU A 131 -0.40 13.55 9.61
N LYS A 132 -1.42 14.00 8.88
CA LYS A 132 -2.80 14.04 9.37
C LYS A 132 -3.64 12.96 8.73
N ARG A 133 -3.45 12.68 7.44
CA ARG A 133 -4.28 11.71 6.69
C ARG A 133 -3.37 10.79 5.89
N ILE A 134 -3.46 9.49 6.15
CA ILE A 134 -2.71 8.48 5.38
C ILE A 134 -3.66 7.43 4.82
N LEU A 135 -3.36 6.93 3.63
CA LEU A 135 -3.99 5.75 3.05
C LEU A 135 -2.97 4.61 3.03
N ALA A 136 -3.16 3.60 3.89
CA ALA A 136 -2.30 2.43 3.95
C ALA A 136 -2.87 1.30 3.09
N VAL A 137 -2.13 0.86 2.06
CA VAL A 137 -2.57 -0.11 1.06
C VAL A 137 -1.69 -1.36 1.14
N ALA A 138 -2.14 -2.38 1.86
CA ALA A 138 -1.42 -3.64 1.97
C ALA A 138 -1.65 -4.50 0.73
N THR A 139 -0.58 -4.99 0.12
CA THR A 139 -0.55 -5.83 -1.08
C THR A 139 -0.23 -7.27 -0.72
N GLY A 140 -0.68 -8.21 -1.56
CA GLY A 140 -0.33 -9.62 -1.42
C GLY A 140 -0.46 -10.37 -2.74
N ALA A 141 0.47 -11.29 -2.97
CA ALA A 141 0.44 -12.25 -4.06
C ALA A 141 -0.10 -13.60 -3.53
N LEU A 142 -1.12 -14.13 -4.20
CA LEU A 142 -1.82 -15.35 -3.81
C LEU A 142 -1.23 -16.54 -4.59
N LEU A 143 -0.01 -16.95 -4.24
CA LEU A 143 0.67 -18.07 -4.89
C LEU A 143 1.05 -19.19 -3.91
N SER A 144 1.35 -20.36 -4.47
CA SER A 144 1.88 -21.50 -3.74
C SER A 144 3.02 -22.15 -4.53
N PRO A 145 3.87 -22.98 -3.89
CA PRO A 145 4.88 -23.74 -4.62
C PRO A 145 4.31 -24.59 -5.77
N LEU A 146 3.08 -25.09 -5.61
CA LEU A 146 2.41 -25.92 -6.62
C LEU A 146 1.95 -25.10 -7.82
N SER A 147 1.26 -23.98 -7.59
CA SER A 147 0.77 -23.11 -8.67
C SER A 147 1.93 -22.59 -9.53
N PHE A 148 3.07 -22.26 -8.91
CA PHE A 148 4.30 -21.91 -9.62
C PHE A 148 4.84 -23.07 -10.48
N GLN A 149 4.95 -24.29 -9.92
CA GLN A 149 5.40 -25.46 -10.67
C GLN A 149 4.49 -25.82 -11.86
N GLN A 150 3.22 -25.43 -11.78
CA GLN A 150 2.23 -25.61 -12.84
C GLN A 150 2.23 -24.46 -13.87
N ASN A 151 3.12 -23.47 -13.73
CA ASN A 151 3.16 -22.26 -14.56
C ASN A 151 1.83 -21.49 -14.56
N GLU A 152 1.11 -21.50 -13.44
CA GLU A 152 -0.08 -20.66 -13.27
C GLU A 152 0.34 -19.19 -13.13
N THR A 153 -0.60 -18.30 -13.45
CA THR A 153 -0.45 -16.86 -13.22
C THR A 153 -0.53 -16.53 -11.74
N ILE A 154 -0.13 -15.32 -11.37
CA ILE A 154 0.03 -14.90 -9.98
C ILE A 154 -1.08 -13.90 -9.63
N PRO A 155 -2.23 -14.37 -9.13
CA PRO A 155 -3.30 -13.50 -8.70
C PRO A 155 -2.84 -12.66 -7.51
N CYS A 156 -3.09 -11.36 -7.57
CA CYS A 156 -2.71 -10.41 -6.52
C CYS A 156 -3.94 -9.70 -5.96
N ILE A 157 -3.83 -9.22 -4.73
CA ILE A 157 -4.89 -8.46 -4.06
C ILE A 157 -4.28 -7.31 -3.26
N ALA A 158 -5.05 -6.25 -3.07
CA ALA A 158 -4.70 -5.20 -2.12
C ALA A 158 -5.91 -4.79 -1.26
N HIS A 159 -5.64 -4.30 -0.06
CA HIS A 159 -6.66 -3.75 0.83
C HIS A 159 -6.20 -2.42 1.39
N ALA A 160 -7.09 -1.43 1.41
CA ALA A 160 -6.77 -0.08 1.86
C ALA A 160 -7.46 0.28 3.17
N VAL A 161 -6.76 1.00 4.04
CA VAL A 161 -7.29 1.56 5.29
C VAL A 161 -6.89 3.03 5.35
N ALA A 162 -7.89 3.92 5.43
CA ALA A 162 -7.69 5.34 5.66
C ALA A 162 -7.56 5.60 7.17
N ILE A 163 -6.48 6.27 7.57
CA ILE A 163 -6.18 6.59 8.96
C ILE A 163 -5.96 8.10 9.08
N GLU A 164 -6.71 8.72 9.98
CA GLU A 164 -6.72 10.18 10.15
C GLU A 164 -6.46 10.60 11.60
N TYR A 165 -5.79 11.74 11.77
CA TYR A 165 -5.46 12.33 13.05
C TYR A 165 -5.89 13.79 13.10
N GLY A 166 -6.80 14.11 14.03
CA GLY A 166 -7.23 15.49 14.28
C GLY A 166 -8.42 16.02 13.46
N GLY A 167 -9.31 15.15 12.94
CA GLY A 167 -10.57 15.55 12.29
C GLY A 167 -11.77 15.62 13.25
N GLU A 168 -12.78 16.45 12.92
CA GLU A 168 -14.08 16.46 13.59
C GLU A 168 -14.90 15.21 13.23
N ALA A 169 -15.82 14.82 14.13
CA ALA A 169 -16.63 13.60 14.02
C ALA A 169 -17.85 13.77 13.12
#